data_AF-A0A945N8S9-F1
#
_entry.id   AF-A0A945N8S9-F1
#
_cell.length_a   1.000
_cell.length_b   1.000
_cell.length_c   1.000
_cell.angle_alpha   90.00
_cell.angle_beta   90.00
_cell.angle_gamma   90.00
#
_symmetry.space_group_name_H-M   'P 1'
#
loop_
_entity.id
_entity.type
_entity.pdbx_description
1 polymer ?
#
loop_
_entity_poly.entity_id
_entity_poly.type
_entity_poly.pdbx_seq_one_letter_code
_entity_poly.pdbx_strand_id
1 'polypeptide(L)' 'GEITRAHFETLAVSINTGTNLPSVATPNGQAAFLFLLTSALAPIIRLGYGRMVYMALPYTIVLTIVGYLFQ' A
#
# COMPACT_ATOMS: atom_id res chain seq x y z
N GLY A 1 32.45 2.87 11.12
CA GLY A 1 31.52 2.02 10.38
C GLY A 1 31.03 2.81 9.20
N GLU A 2 31.47 2.47 7.99
CA GLU A 2 30.95 3.07 6.77
C GLU A 2 29.79 2.23 6.24
N ILE A 3 28.63 2.86 6.11
CA ILE A 3 27.52 2.29 5.37
C ILE A 3 27.81 2.49 3.89
N THR A 4 27.95 1.40 3.14
CA THR A 4 28.17 1.47 1.70
C THR A 4 26.89 1.89 0.98
N ARG A 5 27.01 2.48 -0.22
CA ARG A 5 25.85 2.83 -1.06
C ARG A 5 24.91 1.65 -1.28
N ALA A 6 25.46 0.46 -1.52
CA ALA A 6 24.67 -0.76 -1.70
C ALA A 6 23.80 -1.05 -0.48
N HIS A 7 24.30 -0.81 0.73
CA HIS A 7 23.54 -1.00 1.96
C HIS A 7 22.39 0.02 2.09
N PHE A 8 22.61 1.27 1.69
CA PHE A 8 21.53 2.28 1.62
C PHE A 8 20.45 1.91 0.61
N GLU A 9 20.83 1.35 -0.54
CA GLU A 9 19.87 0.92 -1.57
C GLU A 9 18.99 -0.23 -1.06
N THR A 10 19.60 -1.24 -0.41
CA THR A 10 18.84 -2.34 0.21
C THR A 10 17.88 -1.83 1.29
N LEU A 11 18.32 -0.89 2.13
CA LEU A 11 17.46 -0.26 3.14
C LEU A 11 16.32 0.55 2.51
N ALA A 12 16.59 1.31 1.45
CA ALA A 12 15.57 2.10 0.77
C ALA A 12 14.50 1.21 0.12
N VAL A 13 14.91 0.07 -0.47
CA VAL A 13 14.00 -0.92 -1.02
C VAL A 13 13.17 -1.59 0.07
N SER A 14 13.81 -2.05 1.16
CA SER A 14 13.08 -2.71 2.25
C SER A 14 12.07 -1.77 2.93
N ILE A 15 12.41 -0.49 3.09
CA ILE A 15 11.49 0.52 3.61
C ILE A 15 10.32 0.74 2.64
N ASN A 16 10.57 0.93 1.35
CA ASN A 16 9.51 1.13 0.37
C ASN A 16 8.60 -0.10 0.28
N THR A 17 9.17 -1.29 0.27
CA THR A 17 8.43 -2.56 0.30
C THR A 17 7.61 -2.68 1.58
N GLY A 18 8.18 -2.38 2.74
CA GLY A 18 7.51 -2.49 4.04
C GLY A 18 6.45 -1.43 4.31
N THR A 19 6.46 -0.29 3.60
CA THR A 19 5.53 0.82 3.86
C THR A 19 4.55 1.07 2.72
N ASN A 20 4.99 1.06 1.46
CA ASN A 20 4.12 1.37 0.32
C ASN A 20 3.27 0.17 -0.13
N LEU A 21 3.77 -1.07 -0.06
CA LEU A 21 2.95 -2.25 -0.43
C LEU A 21 1.81 -2.48 0.57
N PRO A 22 2.02 -2.43 1.91
CA PRO A 22 0.93 -2.59 2.86
C PRO A 22 -0.01 -1.38 2.92
N SER A 23 0.43 -0.17 2.58
CA SER A 23 -0.45 1.00 2.63
C SER A 23 -1.57 0.94 1.58
N VAL A 24 -1.30 0.34 0.41
CA VAL A 24 -2.31 0.06 -0.64
C VAL A 24 -3.39 -0.92 -0.16
N ALA A 25 -3.10 -1.76 0.84
CA ALA A 25 -4.06 -2.69 1.42
C ALA A 25 -5.18 -1.98 2.22
N THR A 26 -5.06 -0.68 2.48
CA THR A 26 -5.99 0.08 3.31
C THR A 26 -6.48 1.34 2.60
N PRO A 27 -7.74 1.77 2.82
CA PRO A 27 -8.29 2.96 2.18
C PRO A 27 -7.59 4.27 2.60
N ASN A 28 -7.00 4.29 3.79
CA ASN A 28 -6.32 5.47 4.34
C ASN A 28 -4.82 5.48 4.06
N GLY A 29 -4.24 4.34 3.65
CA GLY A 29 -2.80 4.23 3.47
C GLY A 29 -2.29 4.93 2.20
N GLN A 30 -3.18 5.27 1.26
CA GLN A 30 -2.85 6.02 0.06
C GLN A 30 -3.69 7.29 -0.04
N ALA A 31 -3.02 8.43 -0.27
CA ALA A 31 -3.69 9.73 -0.40
C ALA A 31 -4.74 9.74 -1.52
N ALA A 32 -4.51 9.00 -2.60
CA ALA A 32 -5.48 8.87 -3.69
C ALA A 32 -6.79 8.19 -3.25
N PHE A 33 -6.71 7.17 -2.40
CA PHE A 33 -7.89 6.49 -1.86
C PHE A 33 -8.60 7.36 -0.81
N LEU A 34 -7.86 8.05 0.04
CA LEU A 34 -8.41 8.99 1.00
C LEU A 34 -9.10 10.19 0.31
N PHE A 35 -8.53 10.67 -0.80
CA PHE A 35 -9.14 11.67 -1.65
C PHE A 35 -10.47 11.17 -2.22
N LEU A 36 -10.50 9.94 -2.76
CA LEU A 36 -11.75 9.34 -3.24
C LEU A 36 -12.79 9.22 -2.14
N LEU A 37 -12.42 8.79 -0.93
CA LEU A 37 -13.32 8.66 0.22
C LEU A 37 -13.94 9.99 0.68
N THR A 38 -13.18 11.07 0.61
CA THR A 38 -13.63 12.41 1.03
C THR A 38 -14.32 13.17 -0.10
N SER A 39 -14.19 12.70 -1.34
CA SER A 39 -14.83 13.30 -2.51
C SER A 39 -16.35 13.12 -2.50
N ALA A 40 -17.06 14.05 -3.14
CA ALA A 40 -18.50 13.93 -3.38
C ALA A 40 -18.88 12.71 -4.26
N LEU A 41 -17.89 12.08 -4.92
CA LEU A 41 -18.10 10.87 -5.70
C LEU A 41 -18.27 9.63 -4.84
N ALA A 42 -17.63 9.53 -3.67
CA ALA A 42 -17.72 8.36 -2.79
C ALA A 42 -19.16 7.90 -2.52
N PRO A 43 -20.10 8.76 -2.08
CA PRO A 43 -21.49 8.34 -1.86
C PRO A 43 -22.22 7.95 -3.15
N ILE A 44 -21.89 8.57 -4.30
CA ILE A 44 -22.52 8.31 -5.60
C ILE A 44 -22.19 6.90 -6.10
N ILE A 45 -20.92 6.48 -5.98
CA ILE A 45 -20.46 5.14 -6.35
C ILE A 45 -20.54 4.13 -5.19
N ARG A 46 -21.16 4.51 -4.06
CA ARG A 46 -21.31 3.70 -2.84
C ARG A 46 -19.97 3.15 -2.32
N LEU A 47 -18.92 3.96 -2.42
CA LEU A 47 -17.57 3.63 -2.01
C LEU A 47 -17.37 3.92 -0.52
N GLY A 48 -17.79 2.98 0.33
CA GLY A 48 -17.52 3.02 1.77
C GLY A 48 -16.18 2.40 2.15
N TYR A 49 -15.69 2.71 3.35
CA TYR A 49 -14.42 2.20 3.90
C TYR A 49 -14.32 0.67 3.80
N GLY A 50 -15.34 -0.06 4.26
CA GLY A 50 -15.37 -1.52 4.20
C GLY A 50 -15.31 -2.06 2.76
N ARG A 51 -16.02 -1.43 1.82
CA ARG A 51 -15.99 -1.80 0.39
C ARG A 51 -14.59 -1.65 -0.18
N MET A 52 -13.87 -0.59 0.19
CA MET A 52 -12.48 -0.38 -0.23
C MET A 52 -11.53 -1.41 0.36
N VAL A 53 -11.70 -1.78 1.64
CA VAL A 53 -10.93 -2.88 2.25
C VAL A 53 -11.18 -4.19 1.50
N TYR A 54 -12.43 -4.52 1.18
CA TYR A 54 -12.75 -5.72 0.39
C TYR A 54 -12.11 -5.73 -0.99
N MET A 55 -12.06 -4.58 -1.68
CA MET A 55 -11.40 -4.45 -2.97
C MET A 55 -9.87 -4.53 -2.87
N ALA A 56 -9.28 -4.06 -1.77
CA ALA A 56 -7.84 -4.09 -1.54
C ALA A 56 -7.33 -5.49 -1.13
N LEU A 57 -8.15 -6.28 -0.43
CA LEU A 57 -7.84 -7.62 0.09
C LEU A 57 -7.14 -8.58 -0.89
N PRO A 58 -7.62 -8.80 -2.13
CA PRO A 58 -6.93 -9.67 -3.09
C PRO A 58 -5.53 -9.17 -3.44
N TYR A 59 -5.35 -7.85 -3.56
CA TYR A 59 -4.04 -7.25 -3.81
C TYR A 59 -3.13 -7.39 -2.59
N THR A 60 -3.65 -7.21 -1.37
CA THR A 60 -2.89 -7.45 -0.14
C THR A 60 -2.28 -8.85 -0.13
N ILE A 61 -3.09 -9.88 -0.44
CA ILE A 61 -2.62 -11.27 -0.46
C ILE A 61 -1.52 -11.46 -1.50
N VAL A 62 -1.76 -11.02 -2.75
CA VAL A 62 -0.80 -11.18 -3.83
C VAL A 62 0.49 -10.43 -3.54
N LEU A 63 0.40 -9.17 -3.12
CA LEU A 63 1.56 -8.33 -2.85
C LEU A 63 2.36 -8.82 -1.64
N THR A 64 1.70 -9.34 -0.60
CA THR A 64 2.40 -9.96 0.54
C THR A 64 3.12 -11.25 0.11
N ILE A 65 2.48 -12.11 -0.70
CA ILE A 65 3.12 -13.34 -1.19
C ILE A 65 4.32 -13.02 -2.09
N VAL A 66 4.14 -12.13 -3.06
CA VAL A 66 5.21 -11.73 -3.98
C VAL A 66 6.34 -11.03 -3.21
N GLY A 67 6.00 -10.10 -2.31
CA GLY A 67 6.99 -9.43 -1.47
C GLY A 67 7.76 -10.41 -0.59
N TYR A 68 7.10 -11.45 -0.05
CA TYR A 68 7.78 -12.46 0.76
C TYR A 68 8.69 -13.38 -0.06
N LEU A 69 8.30 -13.72 -1.29
CA LEU A 69 9.06 -14.66 -2.13
C LEU A 69 10.20 -14.02 -2.92
N PHE A 70 10.12 -12.73 -3.22
CA PHE A 70 11.04 -12.02 -4.13
C PHE A 70 11.82 -10.86 -3.49
N GLN A 71 11.67 -10.65 -2.18
CA GLN A 71 12.54 -9.78 -1.36
C GLN A 71 13.88 -10.47 -1.09
#